data_AF-A0A8J7VY22-F1
#
_entry.id   AF-A0A8J7VY22-F1
#
_cell.length_a   1.000
_cell.length_b   1.000
_cell.length_c   1.000
_cell.angle_alpha   90.00
_cell.angle_beta   90.00
_cell.angle_gamma   90.00
#
_symmetry.space_group_name_H-M   'P 1'
#
loop_
_entity.id
_entity.type
_entity.pdbx_description
1 polymer ?
#
loop_
_entity_poly.entity_id
_entity_poly.type
_entity_poly.pdbx_seq_one_letter_code
_entity_poly.pdbx_strand_id
1 'polypeptide(L)'
;MRPTVPFRLLSLAVLAAAAFAVQAQQSAPAQPSARQGEPRVQGTLDPQTLSEGRALTQQFAGGDLDALYARFDPSMTANLSRDQLGALRAQVREQLGPEVAVIGEKTATQQDARIYVRVSRYEKAQAPAETAWAVRPDGQISGFYIRPAQPIDAPPAPPQAPQPPAAPAAPRPQG
;
A
#
# COMPACT_ATOMS: atom_id res chain seq x y z
N MET A 1 2.03 -55.43 33.48
CA MET A 1 1.85 -54.55 34.65
C MET A 1 3.08 -53.67 34.78
N ARG A 2 2.92 -52.34 34.70
CA ARG A 2 3.97 -51.36 35.03
C ARG A 2 3.54 -50.61 36.29
N PRO A 3 4.34 -50.68 37.35
CA PRO A 3 4.70 -49.51 38.17
C PRO A 3 6.22 -49.55 38.45
N THR A 4 6.95 -48.56 38.96
CA THR A 4 6.81 -47.15 39.33
C THR A 4 8.25 -46.72 39.70
N VAL A 5 8.55 -45.44 39.53
CA VAL A 5 9.82 -44.69 39.77
C VAL A 5 10.63 -45.13 41.02
N PRO A 6 11.98 -45.00 41.02
CA PRO A 6 12.58 -43.71 41.47
C PRO A 6 13.98 -43.39 40.88
N PHE A 7 14.40 -42.12 40.86
CA PHE A 7 15.81 -41.71 41.09
C PHE A 7 15.88 -40.16 41.19
N ARG A 8 15.90 -39.62 42.41
CA ARG A 8 17.06 -39.14 43.20
C ARG A 8 17.90 -38.02 42.54
N LEU A 9 17.81 -36.85 43.19
CA LEU A 9 18.66 -35.67 43.04
C LEU A 9 20.14 -35.96 43.34
N LEU A 10 21.04 -35.30 42.61
CA LEU A 10 22.27 -34.72 43.19
C LEU A 10 22.69 -33.50 42.36
N SER A 11 23.07 -32.44 43.07
CA SER A 11 23.42 -31.12 42.54
C SER A 11 24.93 -30.92 42.30
N LEU A 12 25.22 -29.90 41.49
CA LEU A 12 26.39 -28.99 41.47
C LEU A 12 27.72 -29.38 40.76
N ALA A 13 27.90 -28.74 39.59
CA ALA A 13 28.99 -27.85 39.11
C ALA A 13 30.49 -28.24 39.21
N VAL A 14 31.21 -28.20 38.06
CA VAL A 14 32.57 -27.61 37.91
C VAL A 14 32.77 -27.03 36.49
N LEU A 15 33.50 -25.91 36.45
CA LEU A 15 33.90 -25.01 35.35
C LEU A 15 35.05 -25.54 34.46
N ALA A 16 35.08 -25.01 33.22
CA ALA A 16 36.24 -24.47 32.47
C ALA A 16 37.15 -25.31 31.53
N ALA A 17 37.45 -24.63 30.41
CA ALA A 17 38.69 -24.56 29.63
C ALA A 17 38.89 -25.46 28.39
N ALA A 18 39.39 -24.79 27.34
CA ALA A 18 39.47 -25.17 25.93
C ALA A 18 40.82 -25.81 25.53
N ALA A 19 40.84 -26.56 24.40
CA ALA A 19 41.80 -26.43 23.28
C ALA A 19 41.93 -27.72 22.42
N PHE A 20 41.69 -27.56 21.10
CA PHE A 20 42.32 -28.21 19.93
C PHE A 20 42.28 -29.75 19.71
N ALA A 21 41.62 -30.20 18.64
CA ALA A 21 42.24 -30.47 17.32
C ALA A 21 41.45 -31.47 16.42
N VAL A 22 41.26 -31.08 15.15
CA VAL A 22 41.21 -31.90 13.90
C VAL A 22 40.00 -32.85 13.72
N GLN A 23 38.92 -32.48 13.02
CA GLN A 23 38.71 -32.27 11.56
C GLN A 23 38.50 -33.58 10.77
N ALA A 24 37.25 -33.87 10.42
CA ALA A 24 36.88 -34.74 9.30
C ALA A 24 35.65 -34.17 8.60
N GLN A 25 35.90 -33.53 7.45
CA GLN A 25 35.03 -33.54 6.27
C GLN A 25 33.54 -33.25 6.50
N GLN A 26 33.20 -32.03 6.93
CA GLN A 26 31.88 -31.49 6.64
C GLN A 26 31.82 -31.10 5.16
N SER A 27 31.46 -32.08 4.33
CA SER A 27 30.94 -31.84 2.99
C SER A 27 29.83 -30.81 3.10
N ALA A 28 30.08 -29.62 2.57
CA ALA A 28 29.14 -28.52 2.57
C ALA A 28 27.77 -28.98 2.06
N PRO A 29 26.67 -28.84 2.81
CA PRO A 29 25.44 -28.47 2.13
C PRO A 29 25.72 -27.10 1.55
N ALA A 30 25.50 -26.95 0.25
CA ALA A 30 25.42 -25.65 -0.41
C ALA A 30 24.71 -24.69 0.53
N GLN A 31 25.48 -23.77 1.12
CA GLN A 31 24.91 -22.67 1.86
C GLN A 31 23.92 -22.06 0.87
N PRO A 32 22.60 -22.04 1.15
CA PRO A 32 21.72 -21.25 0.33
C PRO A 32 22.30 -19.86 0.45
N SER A 33 22.92 -19.41 -0.64
CA SER A 33 23.52 -18.11 -0.73
C SER A 33 22.45 -17.20 -0.18
N ALA A 34 22.76 -16.58 0.95
CA ALA A 34 22.12 -15.37 1.34
C ALA A 34 22.44 -14.39 0.20
N ARG A 35 21.69 -14.47 -0.90
CA ARG A 35 21.50 -13.38 -1.84
C ARG A 35 20.65 -12.37 -1.09
N GLN A 36 21.27 -11.79 -0.07
CA GLN A 36 21.00 -10.46 0.41
C GLN A 36 21.31 -9.58 -0.81
N GLY A 37 20.27 -9.25 -1.57
CA GLY A 37 20.40 -8.72 -2.92
C GLY A 37 19.09 -8.67 -3.69
N GLU A 38 18.00 -9.21 -3.16
CA GLU A 38 16.67 -8.78 -3.59
C GLU A 38 16.28 -7.57 -2.72
N PRO A 39 16.06 -6.38 -3.29
CA PRO A 39 15.33 -5.33 -2.60
C PRO A 39 13.91 -5.88 -2.43
N ARG A 40 13.67 -6.58 -1.32
CA ARG A 40 12.32 -6.76 -0.82
C ARG A 40 11.84 -5.36 -0.54
N VAL A 41 11.05 -4.81 -1.45
CA VAL A 41 10.13 -3.71 -1.18
C VAL A 41 9.05 -4.27 -0.25
N GLN A 42 9.45 -4.76 0.93
CA GLN A 42 8.57 -4.99 2.06
C GLN A 42 8.34 -3.61 2.66
N GLY A 43 7.47 -2.84 2.03
CA GLY A 43 6.84 -1.73 2.72
C GLY A 43 6.11 -2.33 3.92
N THR A 44 6.67 -2.19 5.11
CA THR A 44 5.99 -2.59 6.34
C THR A 44 4.63 -1.91 6.34
N LEU A 45 3.57 -2.71 6.34
CA LEU A 45 2.21 -2.21 6.51
C LEU A 45 2.13 -1.49 7.86
N ASP A 46 1.85 -0.19 7.85
CA ASP A 46 1.65 0.59 9.06
C ASP A 46 0.21 0.39 9.57
N PRO A 47 0.00 -0.25 10.74
CA PRO A 47 -1.34 -0.61 11.20
C PRO A 47 -2.26 0.60 11.41
N GLN A 48 -1.70 1.74 11.86
CA GLN A 48 -2.47 2.96 12.07
C GLN A 48 -2.97 3.53 10.74
N THR A 49 -2.09 3.66 9.75
CA THR A 49 -2.42 4.14 8.40
C THR A 49 -3.39 3.21 7.69
N LEU A 50 -3.26 1.89 7.88
CA LEU A 50 -4.25 0.91 7.40
C LEU A 50 -5.63 1.14 8.01
N SER A 51 -5.71 1.23 9.34
CA SER A 51 -6.99 1.42 10.04
C SER A 51 -7.66 2.72 9.62
N GLU A 52 -6.90 3.81 9.55
CA GLU A 52 -7.39 5.12 9.17
C GLU A 52 -7.87 5.16 7.71
N GLY A 53 -7.08 4.62 6.78
CA GLY A 53 -7.46 4.58 5.36
C GLY A 53 -8.70 3.73 5.10
N ARG A 54 -8.87 2.60 5.81
CA ARG A 54 -10.10 1.79 5.76
C ARG A 54 -11.30 2.58 6.28
N ALA A 55 -11.17 3.30 7.39
CA ALA A 55 -12.24 4.12 7.95
C ALA A 55 -12.64 5.25 6.96
N LEU A 56 -11.68 5.97 6.39
CA LEU A 56 -11.94 7.00 5.37
C LEU A 56 -12.66 6.42 4.14
N THR A 57 -12.24 5.24 3.69
CA THR A 57 -12.87 4.54 2.57
C THR A 57 -14.32 4.16 2.89
N GLN A 58 -14.59 3.67 4.11
CA GLN A 58 -15.94 3.37 4.59
C GLN A 58 -16.81 4.62 4.73
N GLN A 59 -16.27 5.74 5.21
CA GLN A 59 -16.99 7.01 5.28
C GLN A 59 -17.39 7.50 3.88
N PHE A 60 -16.45 7.49 2.93
CA PHE A 60 -16.73 7.85 1.55
C PHE A 60 -17.78 6.92 0.92
N ALA A 61 -17.63 5.60 1.05
CA ALA A 61 -18.59 4.63 0.53
C ALA A 61 -19.97 4.76 1.20
N GLY A 62 -20.00 4.97 2.52
CA GLY A 62 -21.21 5.14 3.33
C GLY A 62 -21.93 6.46 3.10
N GLY A 63 -21.24 7.48 2.60
CA GLY A 63 -21.81 8.81 2.35
C GLY A 63 -21.65 9.78 3.53
N ASP A 64 -20.79 9.46 4.50
CA ASP A 64 -20.40 10.36 5.59
C ASP A 64 -19.40 11.42 5.06
N LEU A 65 -19.90 12.24 4.14
CA LEU A 65 -19.07 13.15 3.37
C LEU A 65 -18.87 14.49 4.06
N ASP A 66 -19.74 14.89 4.99
CA ASP A 66 -19.57 16.13 5.76
C ASP A 66 -18.41 16.00 6.75
N ALA A 67 -18.32 14.88 7.47
CA ALA A 67 -17.19 14.59 8.34
C ALA A 67 -15.88 14.45 7.55
N LEU A 68 -15.95 13.82 6.37
CA LEU A 68 -14.78 13.66 5.51
C LEU A 68 -14.30 14.99 4.93
N TYR A 69 -15.23 15.84 4.49
CA TYR A 69 -14.93 17.18 3.97
C TYR A 69 -14.32 18.10 5.03
N ALA A 70 -14.81 18.03 6.27
CA ALA A 70 -14.26 18.80 7.39
C ALA A 70 -12.79 18.46 7.71
N ARG A 71 -12.31 17.29 7.28
CA ARG A 71 -10.92 16.86 7.45
C ARG A 71 -10.02 17.25 6.28
N PHE A 72 -10.56 17.75 5.18
CA PHE A 72 -9.76 18.17 4.03
C PHE A 72 -8.91 19.39 4.39
N ASP A 73 -7.68 19.42 3.90
CA ASP A 73 -6.83 20.58 4.05
C ASP A 73 -7.34 21.76 3.17
N PRO A 74 -6.82 22.99 3.36
CA PRO A 74 -7.21 24.14 2.56
C PRO A 74 -6.95 23.98 1.05
N SER A 75 -5.94 23.18 0.66
CA SER A 75 -5.63 22.93 -0.75
C SER A 75 -6.71 22.07 -1.40
N MET A 76 -7.15 21.02 -0.72
CA MET A 76 -8.23 20.13 -1.15
C MET A 76 -9.56 20.89 -1.25
N THR A 77 -9.94 21.63 -0.21
CA THR A 77 -11.23 22.37 -0.18
C THR A 77 -11.29 23.51 -1.20
N ALA A 78 -10.15 24.07 -1.61
CA ALA A 78 -10.07 25.06 -2.69
C ALA A 78 -10.36 24.46 -4.09
N ASN A 79 -10.12 23.17 -4.29
CA ASN A 79 -10.26 22.50 -5.59
C ASN A 79 -11.47 21.56 -5.66
N LEU A 80 -11.99 21.13 -4.51
CA LEU A 80 -13.09 20.21 -4.38
C LEU A 80 -14.06 20.78 -3.35
N SER A 81 -15.25 21.17 -3.78
CA SER A 81 -16.32 21.59 -2.89
C SER A 81 -17.01 20.38 -2.27
N ARG A 82 -17.77 20.61 -1.20
CA ARG A 82 -18.58 19.56 -0.58
C ARG A 82 -19.55 18.92 -1.57
N ASP A 83 -20.24 19.72 -2.39
CA ASP A 83 -21.17 19.20 -3.40
C ASP A 83 -20.45 18.37 -4.47
N GLN A 84 -19.27 18.82 -4.91
CA GLN A 84 -18.45 18.07 -5.87
C GLN A 84 -17.97 16.73 -5.30
N LEU A 85 -17.65 16.65 -4.01
CA LEU A 85 -17.37 15.37 -3.34
C LEU A 85 -18.60 14.45 -3.35
N GLY A 86 -19.79 15.01 -3.18
CA GLY A 86 -21.06 14.29 -3.32
C GLY A 86 -21.28 13.73 -4.72
N ALA A 87 -21.06 14.56 -5.74
CA ALA A 87 -21.14 14.18 -7.15
C ALA A 87 -20.12 13.10 -7.50
N LEU A 88 -18.87 13.23 -7.03
CA LEU A 88 -17.81 12.24 -7.21
C LEU A 88 -18.23 10.88 -6.63
N ARG A 89 -18.76 10.85 -5.40
CA ARG A 89 -19.27 9.61 -4.79
C ARG A 89 -20.40 9.00 -5.61
N ALA A 90 -21.35 9.82 -6.06
CA ALA A 90 -22.46 9.35 -6.89
C ALA A 90 -21.94 8.71 -8.18
N GLN A 91 -21.00 9.36 -8.85
CA GLN A 91 -20.34 8.84 -10.05
C GLN A 91 -19.61 7.52 -9.79
N VAL A 92 -18.85 7.42 -8.69
CA VAL A 92 -18.17 6.17 -8.31
C VAL A 92 -19.18 5.03 -8.13
N ARG A 93 -20.29 5.28 -7.44
CA ARG A 93 -21.35 4.27 -7.23
C ARG A 93 -22.06 3.90 -8.53
N GLU A 94 -22.26 4.86 -9.42
CA GLU A 94 -22.87 4.61 -10.73
C GLU A 94 -21.97 3.72 -11.59
N GLN A 95 -20.69 4.08 -11.71
CA GLN A 95 -19.72 3.45 -12.60
C GLN A 95 -19.17 2.12 -12.07
N LEU A 96 -18.80 2.07 -10.79
CA LEU A 96 -18.17 0.89 -10.20
C LEU A 96 -19.19 -0.02 -9.50
N GLY A 97 -20.28 0.53 -8.97
CA GLY A 97 -21.18 -0.22 -8.09
C GLY A 97 -20.59 -0.41 -6.68
N PRO A 98 -21.18 -1.30 -5.86
CA PRO A 98 -20.61 -1.63 -4.56
C PRO A 98 -19.27 -2.35 -4.70
N GLU A 99 -18.41 -2.18 -3.70
CA GLU A 99 -17.19 -2.94 -3.59
C GLU A 99 -17.50 -4.39 -3.22
N VAL A 100 -16.91 -5.35 -3.94
CA VAL A 100 -17.15 -6.78 -3.73
C VAL A 100 -15.98 -7.49 -3.05
N ALA A 101 -14.75 -7.01 -3.26
CA ALA A 101 -13.56 -7.62 -2.66
C ALA A 101 -12.39 -6.63 -2.61
N VAL A 102 -11.63 -6.68 -1.52
CA VAL A 102 -10.31 -6.04 -1.43
C VAL A 102 -9.25 -7.01 -1.95
N ILE A 103 -8.47 -6.59 -2.94
CA ILE A 103 -7.42 -7.40 -3.56
C ILE A 103 -6.07 -7.15 -2.88
N GLY A 104 -5.81 -5.90 -2.47
CA GLY A 104 -4.54 -5.54 -1.88
C GLY A 104 -4.59 -4.19 -1.18
N GLU A 105 -3.74 -4.05 -0.18
CA GLU A 105 -3.55 -2.81 0.55
C GLU A 105 -2.05 -2.58 0.75
N LYS A 106 -1.64 -1.32 0.75
CA LYS A 106 -0.28 -0.91 1.07
C LYS A 106 -0.30 0.43 1.77
N THR A 107 0.74 0.67 2.55
CA THR A 107 1.00 1.95 3.19
C THR A 107 2.34 2.49 2.74
N ALA A 108 2.46 3.81 2.67
CA ALA A 108 3.70 4.51 2.38
C ALA A 108 3.76 5.81 3.18
N THR A 109 4.94 6.41 3.22
CA THR A 109 5.14 7.76 3.73
C THR A 109 5.80 8.59 2.64
N GLN A 110 5.26 9.77 2.37
CA GLN A 110 5.82 10.71 1.40
C GLN A 110 5.67 12.12 1.92
N GLN A 111 6.77 12.87 2.01
CA GLN A 111 6.76 14.26 2.50
C GLN A 111 6.01 14.41 3.84
N ASP A 112 6.28 13.50 4.78
CA ASP A 112 5.64 13.38 6.10
C ASP A 112 4.13 13.04 6.09
N ALA A 113 3.50 12.93 4.92
CA ALA A 113 2.15 12.40 4.79
C ALA A 113 2.15 10.87 4.83
N ARG A 114 1.22 10.30 5.58
CA ARG A 114 0.90 8.86 5.59
C ARG A 114 -0.05 8.57 4.44
N ILE A 115 0.34 7.65 3.58
CA ILE A 115 -0.42 7.26 2.39
C ILE A 115 -0.97 5.87 2.59
N TYR A 116 -2.28 5.72 2.47
CA TYR A 116 -2.95 4.44 2.35
C TYR A 116 -3.39 4.23 0.91
N VAL A 117 -3.13 3.05 0.35
CA VAL A 117 -3.61 2.64 -0.97
C VAL A 117 -4.32 1.30 -0.85
N ARG A 118 -5.50 1.22 -1.48
CA ARG A 118 -6.36 0.03 -1.54
C ARG A 118 -6.68 -0.28 -2.99
N VAL A 119 -6.55 -1.53 -3.39
CA VAL A 119 -7.01 -2.02 -4.68
C VAL A 119 -8.18 -2.97 -4.46
N SER A 120 -9.30 -2.70 -5.11
CA SER A 120 -10.54 -3.45 -4.91
C SER A 120 -11.24 -3.82 -6.22
N ARG A 121 -11.97 -4.93 -6.19
CA ARG A 121 -12.98 -5.28 -7.20
C ARG A 121 -14.31 -4.66 -6.84
N TYR A 122 -15.04 -4.26 -7.87
CA TYR A 122 -16.37 -3.69 -7.76
C TYR A 122 -17.33 -4.42 -8.70
N GLU A 123 -18.62 -4.38 -8.39
CA GLU A 123 -19.64 -5.17 -9.10
C GLU A 123 -19.74 -4.85 -10.60
N LYS A 124 -19.63 -3.57 -10.98
CA LYS A 124 -19.82 -3.09 -12.36
C LYS A 124 -18.51 -2.85 -13.11
N ALA A 125 -17.38 -2.84 -12.41
CA ALA A 125 -16.10 -2.50 -12.99
C ALA A 125 -15.42 -3.74 -13.60
N GLN A 126 -15.00 -3.65 -14.87
CA GLN A 126 -14.26 -4.73 -15.53
C GLN A 126 -12.85 -4.91 -14.96
N ALA A 127 -12.21 -3.81 -14.55
CA ALA A 127 -10.90 -3.79 -13.94
C ALA A 127 -11.01 -3.36 -12.46
N PRO A 128 -10.09 -3.82 -11.58
CA PRO A 128 -10.00 -3.30 -10.22
C PRO A 128 -9.79 -1.78 -10.20
N ALA A 129 -10.22 -1.12 -9.12
CA ALA A 129 -9.92 0.27 -8.89
C ALA A 129 -8.97 0.43 -7.70
N GLU A 130 -8.04 1.38 -7.83
CA GLU A 130 -7.16 1.85 -6.78
C GLU A 130 -7.77 3.10 -6.13
N THR A 131 -7.92 3.05 -4.80
CA THR A 131 -8.29 4.17 -3.95
C THR A 131 -7.10 4.54 -3.08
N ALA A 132 -6.77 5.83 -3.01
CA ALA A 132 -5.69 6.29 -2.14
C ALA A 132 -6.10 7.50 -1.31
N TRP A 133 -5.56 7.54 -0.10
CA TRP A 133 -5.71 8.62 0.87
C TRP A 133 -4.33 9.06 1.32
N ALA A 134 -4.09 10.37 1.33
CA ALA A 134 -2.90 10.98 1.92
C ALA A 134 -3.33 11.82 3.13
N VAL A 135 -2.77 11.49 4.30
CA VAL A 135 -3.08 12.14 5.57
C VAL A 135 -1.81 12.78 6.13
N ARG A 136 -1.85 14.08 6.39
CA ARG A 136 -0.76 14.85 6.98
C ARG A 136 -0.57 14.49 8.47
N PRO A 137 0.55 14.88 9.09
CA PRO A 137 0.79 14.65 10.52
C PRO A 137 -0.26 15.28 11.46
N ASP A 138 -0.91 16.36 11.03
CA ASP A 138 -2.00 17.04 11.75
C ASP A 138 -3.37 16.34 11.61
N GLY A 139 -3.43 15.24 10.87
CA GLY A 139 -4.66 14.46 10.63
C GLY A 139 -5.55 15.01 9.51
N GLN A 140 -5.15 16.10 8.84
CA GLN A 140 -5.84 16.60 7.65
C GLN A 140 -5.55 15.73 6.43
N ILE A 141 -6.55 15.60 5.58
CA ILE A 141 -6.46 14.87 4.31
C ILE A 141 -5.96 15.86 3.26
N SER A 142 -4.78 15.60 2.72
CA SER A 142 -4.14 16.40 1.66
C SER A 142 -4.27 15.76 0.29
N GLY A 143 -4.87 14.57 0.19
CA GLY A 143 -5.07 13.90 -1.07
C GLY A 143 -6.06 12.76 -0.99
N PHE A 144 -6.90 12.67 -2.02
CA PHE A 144 -7.82 11.58 -2.26
C PHE A 144 -7.95 11.35 -3.76
N TYR A 145 -7.89 10.09 -4.20
CA TYR A 145 -8.30 9.73 -5.55
C TYR A 145 -8.86 8.31 -5.59
N ILE A 146 -9.64 8.06 -6.64
CA ILE A 146 -10.04 6.73 -7.09
C ILE A 146 -9.87 6.65 -8.60
N ARG A 147 -9.22 5.59 -9.07
CA ARG A 147 -8.92 5.37 -10.49
C ARG A 147 -8.87 3.89 -10.82
N PRO A 148 -8.98 3.47 -12.09
CA PRO A 148 -8.62 2.12 -12.48
C PRO A 148 -7.22 1.76 -11.98
N ALA A 149 -7.07 0.58 -11.38
CA ALA A 149 -5.78 0.10 -10.92
C ALA A 149 -4.88 -0.15 -12.13
N GLN A 150 -3.66 0.38 -12.09
CA GLN A 150 -2.67 0.10 -13.12
C GLN A 150 -2.19 -1.34 -12.95
N PRO A 151 -2.02 -2.12 -14.05
CA PRO A 151 -1.39 -3.42 -13.97
C PRO A 151 -0.01 -3.30 -13.33
N ILE A 152 0.25 -4.10 -12.29
CA ILE A 152 1.51 -4.06 -11.53
C ILE A 152 2.71 -4.46 -12.41
N ASP A 153 2.48 -5.07 -13.58
CA ASP A 153 3.49 -5.49 -14.56
C ASP A 153 3.44 -4.73 -15.90
N ALA A 154 2.75 -3.58 -15.99
CA ALA A 154 2.88 -2.75 -17.18
C ALA A 154 4.31 -2.17 -17.23
N PRO A 155 5.09 -2.40 -18.32
CA PRO A 155 6.36 -1.70 -18.50
C PRO A 155 6.13 -0.19 -18.29
N PRO A 156 7.08 0.54 -17.67
CA PRO A 156 6.95 1.99 -17.56
C PRO A 156 6.63 2.53 -18.95
N ALA A 157 5.57 3.34 -19.05
CA ALA A 157 5.26 3.99 -20.30
C ALA A 157 6.55 4.65 -20.80
N PRO A 158 6.96 4.43 -22.05
CA PRO A 158 8.15 5.08 -22.58
C PRO A 158 8.01 6.58 -22.27
N PRO A 159 9.08 7.26 -21.82
CA PRO A 159 9.03 8.69 -21.57
C PRO A 159 8.35 9.32 -22.78
N GLN A 160 7.23 10.01 -22.56
CA GLN A 160 6.48 10.64 -23.63
C GLN A 160 7.51 11.42 -24.44
N ALA A 161 7.71 11.01 -25.70
CA ALA A 161 8.61 11.74 -26.57
C ALA A 161 8.19 13.20 -26.49
N PRO A 162 9.14 14.16 -26.36
CA PRO A 162 8.79 15.58 -26.35
C PRO A 162 7.81 15.80 -27.49
N GLN A 163 6.59 16.25 -27.15
CA GLN A 163 5.56 16.50 -28.14
C GLN A 163 6.21 17.38 -29.21
N PRO A 164 6.20 16.99 -30.49
CA PRO A 164 6.72 17.85 -31.53
C PRO A 164 6.01 19.20 -31.37
N PRO A 165 6.74 20.33 -31.44
CA PRO A 165 6.11 21.64 -31.33
C PRO A 165 4.93 21.68 -32.29
N ALA A 166 3.77 22.08 -31.78
CA ALA A 166 2.55 22.17 -32.56
C ALA A 166 2.87 22.88 -33.87
N ALA A 167 2.63 22.21 -35.00
CA ALA A 167 2.82 22.81 -36.30
C ALA A 167 2.02 24.12 -36.33
N PRO A 168 2.61 25.24 -36.80
CA PRO A 168 1.88 26.49 -36.87
C PRO A 168 0.62 26.27 -37.72
N ALA A 169 -0.52 26.69 -37.19
CA ALA A 169 -1.79 26.60 -37.86
C ALA A 169 -1.66 27.22 -39.27
N ALA A 170 -2.05 26.47 -40.30
CA ALA A 170 -2.07 26.97 -41.66
C ALA A 170 -2.95 28.23 -41.73
N PRO A 171 -2.54 29.27 -42.46
CA PRO A 171 -3.34 30.47 -42.61
C PRO A 171 -4.69 30.11 -43.24
N ARG A 172 -5.78 30.57 -42.62
CA ARG A 172 -7.13 30.44 -43.19
C ARG A 172 -7.16 31.09 -44.57
N PRO A 173 -7.77 30.45 -45.59
CA PRO A 173 -7.97 31.11 -46.87
C PRO A 173 -8.91 32.30 -46.65
N GLN A 174 -8.41 33.50 -46.97
CA GLN A 174 -9.27 34.68 -47.12
C GLN A 174 -9.96 34.54 -48.48
N GLY A 175 -11.28 34.37 -48.44
CA GLY A 175 -12.17 34.57 -49.58
C GLY A 175 -12.79 35.96 -49.51
#